data_AF-A0A353PQI1-F1
#
_entry.id   AF-A0A353PQI1-F1
#
_cell.length_a   1.000
_cell.length_b   1.000
_cell.length_c   1.000
_cell.angle_alpha   90.00
_cell.angle_beta   90.00
_cell.angle_gamma   90.00
#
_symmetry.space_group_name_H-M   'P 1'
#
loop_
_entity.id
_entity.type
_entity.pdbx_description
1 polymer ?
#
loop_
_entity_poly.entity_id
_entity_poly.type
_entity_poly.pdbx_seq_one_letter_code
_entity_poly.pdbx_strand_id
1 'polypeptide(L)'
;MKKDNIIELVQPGEFKDQLTEILRQGAQALVLQAVEAEFATFLESHGNEKLEDGRKRVVRHGHLPERNVVTGIGSIPVKVPRSRDRQGHKAESAIRLLHNCFLPMSDAVKVLKWHSLICT
;
A
#
# COMPACT_ATOMS: atom_id res chain seq x y z
N MET A 1 0.29 -28.76 -48.68
CA MET A 1 -0.34 -27.58 -48.05
C MET A 1 0.20 -27.45 -46.63
N LYS A 2 1.13 -26.54 -46.37
CA LYS A 2 1.64 -26.29 -45.02
C LYS A 2 0.66 -25.37 -44.28
N LYS A 3 0.20 -25.80 -43.11
CA LYS A 3 -0.56 -24.98 -42.18
C LYS A 3 0.44 -24.33 -41.24
N ASP A 4 0.88 -23.13 -41.57
CA ASP A 4 1.74 -22.35 -40.70
C ASP A 4 0.85 -21.69 -39.64
N ASN A 5 0.77 -22.33 -38.47
CA ASN A 5 0.07 -21.82 -37.29
C ASN A 5 1.01 -20.81 -36.59
N ILE A 6 1.21 -19.66 -37.23
CA ILE A 6 2.02 -18.58 -36.65
C ILE A 6 1.13 -17.86 -35.65
N ILE A 7 1.36 -18.13 -34.37
CA ILE A 7 0.70 -17.44 -33.26
C ILE A 7 1.64 -16.29 -32.87
N GLU A 8 1.14 -15.05 -32.91
CA GLU A 8 1.91 -13.89 -32.43
C GLU A 8 2.28 -14.09 -30.96
N LEU A 9 3.58 -14.00 -30.65
CA LEU A 9 4.09 -14.03 -29.29
C LEU A 9 3.70 -12.72 -28.59
N VAL A 10 2.56 -12.73 -27.91
CA VAL A 10 2.16 -11.62 -27.03
C VAL A 10 3.16 -11.53 -25.89
N GLN A 11 3.72 -10.33 -25.69
CA GLN A 11 4.65 -10.08 -24.59
C GLN A 11 3.94 -10.32 -23.24
N PRO A 12 4.53 -11.14 -22.34
CA PRO A 12 3.96 -11.33 -21.01
C PRO A 12 3.82 -9.98 -20.29
N GLY A 13 2.58 -9.51 -20.13
CA GLY A 13 2.27 -8.23 -19.48
C GLY A 13 1.52 -7.21 -20.35
N GLU A 14 1.44 -7.40 -21.68
CA GLU A 14 0.59 -6.59 -22.57
C GLU A 14 -0.66 -7.37 -23.00
N PHE A 15 -1.52 -7.74 -22.05
CA PHE A 15 -2.88 -8.17 -22.38
C PHE A 15 -3.82 -6.96 -22.31
N LYS A 16 -3.97 -6.25 -23.45
CA LYS A 16 -4.99 -5.19 -23.61
C LYS A 16 -6.35 -5.80 -23.96
N ASP A 17 -6.79 -6.77 -23.18
CA ASP A 17 -8.13 -7.34 -23.28
C ASP A 17 -9.07 -6.68 -22.26
N GLN A 18 -10.35 -6.55 -22.63
CA GLN A 18 -11.38 -5.89 -21.82
C GLN A 18 -11.57 -6.56 -20.45
N LEU A 19 -11.48 -7.90 -20.41
CA LEU A 19 -11.63 -8.65 -19.16
C LEU A 19 -10.47 -8.36 -18.19
N THR A 20 -9.24 -8.32 -18.69
CA THR A 20 -8.05 -8.03 -17.87
C THR A 20 -8.14 -6.65 -17.25
N GLU A 21 -8.65 -5.65 -17.98
CA GLU A 21 -8.82 -4.30 -17.46
C GLU A 21 -9.88 -4.25 -16.33
N ILE A 22 -11.02 -4.93 -16.50
CA ILE A 22 -12.06 -5.03 -15.46
C ILE A 22 -11.48 -5.69 -14.21
N LEU A 23 -10.74 -6.79 -14.37
CA LEU A 23 -10.13 -7.50 -13.26
C LEU A 23 -9.06 -6.65 -12.56
N ARG A 24 -8.27 -5.88 -13.31
CA ARG A 24 -7.26 -4.95 -12.75
C ARG A 24 -7.92 -3.85 -11.92
N GLN A 25 -9.01 -3.26 -12.41
CA GLN A 25 -9.80 -2.26 -11.67
C GLN A 25 -10.44 -2.85 -10.41
N GLY A 26 -11.04 -4.05 -10.52
CA GLY A 26 -11.61 -4.75 -9.38
C GLY A 26 -10.57 -5.07 -8.30
N ALA A 27 -9.40 -5.57 -8.72
CA ALA A 27 -8.28 -5.82 -7.83
C ALA A 27 -7.78 -4.54 -7.13
N GLN A 28 -7.69 -3.41 -7.86
CA GLN A 28 -7.35 -2.11 -7.28
C GLN A 28 -8.33 -1.69 -6.19
N ALA A 29 -9.63 -1.82 -6.45
CA ALA A 29 -10.68 -1.47 -5.50
C ALA A 29 -10.58 -2.33 -4.22
N LEU A 30 -10.38 -3.65 -4.37
CA LEU A 30 -10.22 -4.57 -3.24
C LEU A 30 -8.99 -4.23 -2.39
N VAL A 31 -7.86 -3.93 -3.02
CA VAL A 31 -6.64 -3.55 -2.30
C VAL A 31 -6.86 -2.23 -1.56
N LEU A 32 -7.48 -1.23 -2.18
CA LEU A 32 -7.78 0.04 -1.52
C LEU A 32 -8.71 -0.15 -0.32
N GLN A 33 -9.76 -0.97 -0.45
CA GLN A 33 -10.68 -1.29 0.64
C GLN A 33 -9.97 -1.98 1.81
N ALA A 34 -9.12 -2.96 1.52
CA ALA A 34 -8.34 -3.65 2.56
C ALA A 34 -7.43 -2.67 3.32
N VAL A 35 -6.78 -1.76 2.59
CA VAL A 35 -5.87 -0.75 3.17
C VAL A 35 -6.62 0.26 4.04
N GLU A 36 -7.80 0.71 3.61
CA GLU A 36 -8.64 1.60 4.42
C GLU A 36 -9.18 0.89 5.67
N ALA A 37 -9.57 -0.38 5.56
CA ALA A 37 -10.02 -1.18 6.71
C ALA A 37 -8.90 -1.42 7.74
N GLU A 38 -7.68 -1.71 7.28
CA GLU A 38 -6.48 -1.81 8.13
C GLU A 38 -6.22 -0.48 8.84
N PHE A 39 -6.28 0.63 8.10
CA PHE A 39 -6.05 1.97 8.65
C PHE A 39 -7.08 2.36 9.70
N ALA A 40 -8.37 2.05 9.47
CA ALA A 40 -9.44 2.28 10.43
C ALA A 40 -9.20 1.49 11.72
N THR A 41 -8.90 0.19 11.60
CA THR A 41 -8.56 -0.69 12.73
C THR A 41 -7.38 -0.15 13.53
N PHE A 42 -6.35 0.37 12.85
CA PHE A 42 -5.19 0.97 13.51
C PHE A 42 -5.53 2.26 14.27
N LEU A 43 -6.40 3.12 13.73
CA LEU A 43 -6.82 4.32 14.44
C LEU A 43 -7.70 3.99 15.66
N GLU A 44 -8.51 2.94 15.57
CA GLU A 44 -9.34 2.46 16.67
C GLU A 44 -8.48 1.88 17.79
N SER A 45 -7.46 1.08 17.48
CA SER A 45 -6.58 0.48 18.49
C SER A 45 -5.80 1.53 19.29
N HIS A 46 -5.50 2.68 18.69
CA HIS A 46 -4.84 3.82 19.34
C HIS A 46 -5.82 4.92 19.78
N GLY A 47 -7.13 4.66 19.75
CA GLY A 47 -8.16 5.65 20.08
C GLY A 47 -8.13 6.13 21.53
N ASN A 48 -7.62 5.30 22.43
CA ASN A 48 -7.45 5.61 23.86
C ASN A 48 -6.19 6.45 24.15
N GLU A 49 -5.25 6.52 23.20
CA GLU A 49 -4.05 7.32 23.36
C GLU A 49 -4.33 8.79 23.09
N LYS A 50 -4.19 9.59 24.14
CA LYS A 50 -4.41 11.03 24.10
C LYS A 50 -3.15 11.74 24.58
N LEU A 51 -2.92 12.93 24.03
CA LEU A 51 -1.92 13.85 24.57
C LEU A 51 -2.42 14.43 25.90
N GLU A 52 -1.51 15.08 26.63
CA GLU A 52 -1.82 15.87 27.83
C GLU A 52 -2.93 16.92 27.60
N ASP A 53 -3.08 17.40 26.36
CA ASP A 53 -4.13 18.34 25.96
C ASP A 53 -5.50 17.68 25.70
N GLY A 54 -5.63 16.37 25.93
CA GLY A 54 -6.84 15.58 25.74
C GLY A 54 -7.16 15.25 24.28
N ARG A 55 -6.34 15.68 23.31
CA ARG A 55 -6.53 15.37 21.89
C ARG A 55 -5.99 13.98 21.56
N LYS A 56 -6.58 13.34 20.55
CA LYS A 56 -6.09 12.07 20.01
C LYS A 56 -4.62 12.20 19.60
N ARG A 57 -3.81 11.24 20.02
CA ARG A 57 -2.39 11.17 19.69
C ARG A 57 -2.14 10.89 18.21
N VAL A 58 -2.82 9.90 17.66
CA VAL A 58 -2.69 9.49 16.27
C VAL A 58 -3.88 9.96 15.46
N VAL A 59 -3.63 10.61 14.32
CA VAL A 59 -4.67 11.15 13.43
C VAL A 59 -4.41 10.79 11.97
N ARG A 60 -5.47 10.74 11.16
CA ARG A 60 -5.35 10.68 9.69
C ARG A 60 -4.79 12.00 9.17
N HIS A 61 -3.71 11.93 8.41
CA HIS A 61 -2.98 13.08 7.87
C HIS A 61 -2.74 12.94 6.36
N GLY A 62 -3.84 12.85 5.63
CA GLY A 62 -3.84 12.73 4.17
C GLY A 62 -3.37 11.34 3.72
N HIS A 63 -2.58 11.33 2.66
CA HIS A 63 -2.13 10.12 2.00
C HIS A 63 -0.63 10.21 1.64
N LEU A 64 0.02 9.06 1.58
CA LEU A 64 1.34 8.93 0.98
C LEU A 64 1.28 9.09 -0.54
N PRO A 65 2.42 9.35 -1.20
CA PRO A 65 2.52 9.26 -2.65
C PRO A 65 1.99 7.92 -3.16
N GLU A 66 1.37 7.96 -4.33
CA GLU A 66 0.91 6.75 -5.00
C GLU A 66 2.09 5.84 -5.32
N ARG A 67 1.87 4.53 -5.18
CA ARG A 67 2.87 3.52 -5.51
C ARG A 67 2.23 2.33 -6.20
N ASN A 68 3.03 1.66 -7.01
CA ASN A 68 2.64 0.46 -7.72
C ASN A 68 2.84 -0.78 -6.85
N VAL A 69 1.77 -1.56 -6.68
CA VAL A 69 1.77 -2.89 -6.07
C VAL A 69 1.88 -3.91 -7.18
N VAL A 70 2.88 -4.78 -7.11
CA VAL A 70 3.02 -5.90 -8.04
C VAL A 70 2.07 -7.01 -7.60
N THR A 71 1.16 -7.38 -8.48
CA THR A 71 0.19 -8.48 -8.28
C THR A 71 0.28 -9.47 -9.44
N GLY A 72 -0.40 -10.63 -9.31
CA GLY A 72 -0.43 -11.63 -10.39
C GLY A 72 -1.07 -11.12 -11.70
N ILE A 73 -1.92 -10.09 -11.63
CA ILE A 73 -2.54 -9.46 -12.81
C ILE A 73 -1.71 -8.28 -13.35
N GLY A 74 -0.58 -7.97 -12.72
CA GLY A 74 0.31 -6.88 -13.10
C GLY A 74 0.43 -5.81 -12.02
N SER A 75 0.97 -4.66 -12.43
CA SER A 75 1.19 -3.51 -11.54
C SER A 75 -0.10 -2.73 -11.32
N ILE A 76 -0.46 -2.52 -10.05
CA ILE A 76 -1.67 -1.77 -9.66
C ILE A 76 -1.28 -0.54 -8.84
N PRO A 77 -1.61 0.68 -9.29
CA PRO A 77 -1.36 1.89 -8.52
C PRO A 77 -2.29 1.96 -7.31
N VAL A 78 -1.73 2.20 -6.12
CA VAL A 78 -2.51 2.35 -4.88
C VAL A 78 -1.99 3.51 -4.06
N LYS A 79 -2.92 4.30 -3.52
CA LYS A 79 -2.66 5.42 -2.63
C LYS A 79 -3.00 5.04 -1.19
N VAL A 80 -2.06 5.27 -0.28
CA VAL A 80 -2.13 4.75 1.09
C VAL A 80 -2.43 5.88 2.07
N PRO A 81 -3.41 5.73 3.00
CA PRO A 81 -3.67 6.73 4.02
C PRO A 81 -2.48 6.86 4.96
N ARG A 82 -2.15 8.11 5.34
CA ARG A 82 -1.02 8.42 6.21
C ARG A 82 -1.52 8.71 7.61
N SER A 83 -0.95 8.07 8.62
CA SER A 83 -1.13 8.45 10.02
C SER A 83 -0.05 9.45 10.45
N ARG A 84 -0.41 10.35 11.36
CA ARG A 84 0.50 11.27 12.02
C ARG A 84 0.40 11.06 13.52
N ASP A 85 1.52 10.72 14.15
CA ASP A 85 1.69 10.82 15.59
C ASP A 85 1.94 12.30 15.94
N ARG A 86 1.15 12.82 16.88
CA ARG A 86 1.27 14.19 17.38
C ARG A 86 2.19 14.30 18.58
N GLN A 87 2.54 13.18 19.21
CA GLN A 87 3.51 13.18 20.30
C GLN A 87 4.90 13.47 19.72
N GLY A 88 5.56 14.50 20.26
CA GLY A 88 6.83 15.02 19.75
C GLY A 88 7.94 13.98 19.65
N HIS A 89 8.92 14.28 18.81
CA HIS A 89 10.01 13.44 18.28
C HIS A 89 10.89 12.68 19.31
N LYS A 90 10.34 11.80 20.13
CA LYS A 90 11.09 10.67 20.70
C LYS A 90 10.85 9.45 19.84
N ALA A 91 11.81 9.16 18.96
CA ALA A 91 11.75 8.06 18.00
C ALA A 91 11.44 6.71 18.66
N GLU A 92 11.87 6.51 19.92
CA GLU A 92 11.60 5.31 20.72
C GLU A 92 10.11 5.06 21.00
N SER A 93 9.27 6.09 20.92
CA SER A 93 7.84 6.01 21.23
C SER A 93 6.94 6.29 20.03
N ALA A 94 7.50 6.58 18.85
CA ALA A 94 6.73 7.05 17.71
C ALA A 94 5.83 5.95 17.14
N ILE A 95 4.53 6.22 17.07
CA ILE A 95 3.56 5.26 16.56
C ILE A 95 3.39 5.47 15.05
N ARG A 96 3.75 4.45 14.28
CA ARG A 96 3.64 4.46 12.82
C ARG A 96 2.85 3.24 12.38
N LEU A 97 1.92 3.44 11.46
CA LEU A 97 1.27 2.32 10.80
C LEU A 97 2.24 1.73 9.79
N LEU A 98 2.60 0.47 10.00
CA LEU A 98 3.22 -0.37 8.99
C LEU A 98 2.10 -1.11 8.27
N HIS A 99 1.85 -0.74 7.01
CA HIS A 99 0.81 -1.37 6.21
C HIS A 99 1.23 -2.79 5.83
N ASN A 100 0.51 -3.79 6.32
CA ASN A 100 0.79 -5.20 6.04
C ASN A 100 0.60 -5.52 4.55
N CYS A 101 -0.38 -4.88 3.88
CA CYS A 101 -0.64 -5.07 2.45
C CYS A 101 0.50 -4.63 1.51
N PHE A 102 1.54 -3.98 2.02
CA PHE A 102 2.63 -3.47 1.20
C PHE A 102 4.02 -3.72 1.75
N LEU A 103 4.15 -4.61 2.73
CA LEU A 103 5.43 -5.20 2.99
C LEU A 103 5.81 -5.99 1.73
N PRO A 104 7.01 -5.78 1.15
CA PRO A 104 7.41 -6.53 -0.03
C PRO A 104 7.50 -8.02 0.35
N MET A 105 6.76 -8.88 -0.36
CA MET A 105 6.77 -10.34 -0.14
C MET A 105 8.14 -11.00 -0.45
N SER A 106 9.10 -10.23 -0.94
CA SER A 106 10.50 -10.62 -1.09
C SER A 106 11.38 -9.49 -0.54
N ASP A 107 11.98 -9.70 0.63
CA ASP A 107 13.30 -9.19 1.06
C ASP A 107 13.29 -8.85 2.56
N ALA A 108 13.85 -9.76 3.37
CA ALA A 108 14.21 -9.52 4.78
C ALA A 108 15.25 -8.37 4.97
N VAL A 109 15.73 -7.75 3.89
CA VAL A 109 16.86 -6.78 3.90
C VAL A 109 16.39 -5.32 3.74
N LYS A 110 15.14 -5.05 3.33
CA LYS A 110 14.68 -3.67 3.02
C LYS A 110 13.93 -2.94 4.13
N VAL A 111 13.67 -3.57 5.28
CA VAL A 111 13.11 -2.88 6.46
C VAL A 111 14.02 -1.74 6.90
N LEU A 112 15.34 -1.88 6.76
CA LEU A 112 16.33 -0.84 7.09
C LEU A 112 16.39 0.32 6.08
N LYS A 113 16.03 0.12 4.81
CA LYS A 113 16.07 1.18 3.80
C LYS A 113 14.79 2.05 3.79
N TRP A 114 13.66 1.49 4.21
CA TRP A 114 12.43 2.26 4.46
C TRP A 114 12.58 3.23 5.66
N HIS A 115 13.41 2.90 6.65
CA HIS A 115 13.72 3.82 7.76
C HIS A 115 14.52 5.06 7.32
N SER A 116 15.33 4.96 6.26
CA SER A 116 16.17 6.07 5.79
C SER A 116 15.41 7.10 4.94
N LEU A 117 14.31 6.72 4.29
CA LEU A 117 13.55 7.60 3.38
C LEU A 117 12.38 8.34 4.06
N ILE A 118 12.11 8.05 5.33
CA ILE A 118 11.05 8.69 6.14
C ILE A 118 11.64 9.76 7.09
N CYS A 119 12.97 9.95 7.10
CA CYS A 119 13.69 10.91 7.93
C CYS A 119 14.32 12.07 7.14
N THR A 120 13.78 12.44 5.98
CA THR A 120 14.08 13.73 5.32
C THR A 120 12.80 14.51 5.11
#